data_AF-A0A5S4ZP98-F1
#
_entry.id   AF-A0A5S4ZP98-F1
#
_cell.length_a   1.000
_cell.length_b   1.000
_cell.length_c   1.000
_cell.angle_alpha   90.00
_cell.angle_beta   90.00
_cell.angle_gamma   90.00
#
_symmetry.space_group_name_H-M   'P 1'
#
loop_
_entity.id
_entity.type
_entity.pdbx_description
1 polymer ?
#
loop_
_entity_poly.entity_id
_entity_poly.type
_entity_poly.pdbx_seq_one_letter_code
_entity_poly.pdbx_strand_id
1 'polypeptide(L)'
;MIQVGTVWTYIFAPNVNNKVAGKWIYEGSAGLFRDLSPQLNKLADQGKINMAKFANKNPRHDPCPYIKHSVLCVYTHIPRDEKVRQIIKDELGLWSDIYKTEEQSNREWRPGGVHFEQYARYWKNKRGFL
;
A
#
# COMPACT_ATOMS: atom_id res chain seq x y z
N MET A 1 5.41 -5.23 15.29
CA MET A 1 5.97 -4.38 14.21
C MET A 1 7.06 -5.19 13.53
N ILE A 2 6.94 -5.49 12.23
CA ILE A 2 7.96 -6.23 11.49
C ILE A 2 8.57 -5.28 10.47
N GLN A 3 9.83 -4.91 10.68
CA GLN A 3 10.59 -4.17 9.68
C GLN A 3 11.08 -5.15 8.62
N VAL A 4 10.66 -4.98 7.36
CA VAL A 4 11.20 -5.73 6.22
C VAL A 4 12.06 -4.77 5.40
N GLY A 5 13.37 -4.75 5.68
CA GLY A 5 14.33 -3.84 5.03
C GLY A 5 14.19 -2.37 5.45
N THR A 6 14.30 -1.44 4.49
CA THR A 6 14.08 0.03 4.70
C THR A 6 12.62 0.45 4.45
N VAL A 7 11.77 -0.50 4.10
CA VAL A 7 10.33 -0.31 3.87
C VAL A 7 9.61 -0.64 5.18
N TRP A 8 8.95 0.36 5.76
CA TRP A 8 8.05 0.15 6.90
C TRP A 8 6.79 -0.58 6.43
N THR A 9 6.89 -1.89 6.25
CA THR A 9 5.72 -2.74 6.04
C THR A 9 5.08 -2.98 7.40
N TYR A 10 4.10 -2.17 7.77
CA TYR A 10 3.16 -2.64 8.78
C TYR A 10 2.35 -3.77 8.15
N ILE A 11 2.39 -4.94 8.78
CA ILE A 11 1.48 -6.04 8.50
C ILE A 11 0.66 -6.16 9.77
N PHE A 12 -0.56 -5.67 9.68
CA PHE A 12 -1.58 -5.92 10.67
C PHE A 12 -2.31 -7.18 10.23
N ALA A 13 -2.11 -8.31 10.91
CA ALA A 13 -2.78 -9.56 10.56
C ALA A 13 -2.86 -10.42 11.82
N PRO A 14 -3.95 -10.33 12.61
CA PRO A 14 -4.14 -11.23 13.76
C PRO A 14 -4.35 -12.70 13.33
N ASN A 15 -4.57 -12.98 12.03
CA ASN A 15 -4.63 -14.32 11.46
C ASN A 15 -3.91 -14.38 10.09
N VAL A 16 -3.05 -15.38 9.90
CA VAL A 16 -2.12 -15.58 8.75
C VAL A 16 -2.83 -15.89 7.42
N ASN A 17 -4.17 -15.91 7.38
CA ASN A 17 -4.90 -16.21 6.15
C ASN A 17 -4.93 -14.96 5.24
N ASN A 18 -3.85 -14.76 4.48
CA ASN A 18 -3.60 -13.66 3.53
C ASN A 18 -4.58 -13.61 2.33
N LYS A 19 -5.78 -14.19 2.45
CA LYS A 19 -6.84 -14.09 1.44
C LYS A 19 -7.47 -12.71 1.50
N VAL A 20 -6.98 -11.79 0.68
CA VAL A 20 -7.54 -10.44 0.50
C VAL A 20 -8.21 -10.34 -0.87
N ALA A 21 -9.34 -9.67 -0.95
CA ALA A 21 -10.01 -9.38 -2.23
C ALA A 21 -9.34 -8.22 -2.97
N GLY A 22 -8.73 -7.31 -2.21
CA GLY A 22 -8.05 -6.14 -2.72
C GLY A 22 -7.78 -5.15 -1.61
N LYS A 23 -7.63 -3.88 -2.00
CA LYS A 23 -7.16 -2.81 -1.14
C LYS A 23 -7.66 -1.44 -1.57
N TRP A 24 -8.04 -0.63 -0.59
CA TRP A 24 -8.14 0.82 -0.71
C TRP A 24 -6.73 1.43 -0.71
N ILE A 25 -6.49 2.39 -1.59
CA ILE A 25 -5.17 2.98 -1.83
C ILE A 25 -5.21 4.47 -1.50
N TYR A 26 -4.41 4.90 -0.53
CA TYR A 26 -4.31 6.28 -0.09
C TYR A 26 -2.92 6.81 -0.40
N GLU A 27 -2.86 8.02 -0.98
CA GLU A 27 -1.60 8.68 -1.31
C GLU A 27 -1.29 9.76 -0.27
N GLY A 28 -0.02 9.89 0.11
CA GLY A 28 0.40 10.82 1.15
C GLY A 28 1.90 10.89 1.33
N SER A 29 2.35 11.56 2.40
CA SER A 29 3.76 11.60 2.77
C SER A 29 4.12 10.42 3.67
N ALA A 30 5.38 9.99 3.64
CA ALA A 30 5.88 8.96 4.55
C ALA A 30 5.82 9.40 6.03
N GLY A 31 5.89 10.72 6.31
CA GLY A 31 5.73 11.26 7.65
C GLY A 31 4.31 11.09 8.16
N LEU A 32 3.32 11.50 7.37
CA LEU A 32 1.90 11.34 7.69
C LEU A 32 1.55 9.88 8.04
N PHE A 33 1.98 8.92 7.22
CA PHE A 33 1.67 7.51 7.49
C PHE A 33 2.41 6.93 8.70
N ARG A 34 3.60 7.46 9.02
CA ARG A 34 4.29 7.13 10.27
C ARG A 34 3.50 7.62 11.47
N ASP A 35 2.98 8.84 11.42
CA ASP A 35 2.20 9.43 12.50
C ASP A 35 0.85 8.70 12.71
N LEU A 36 0.25 8.19 11.64
CA LEU A 36 -0.98 7.38 11.69
C LEU A 36 -0.75 5.91 12.09
N SER A 37 0.49 5.43 12.15
CA SER A 37 0.79 4.01 12.39
C SER A 37 0.22 3.48 13.72
N PRO A 38 0.30 4.20 14.86
CA PRO A 38 -0.30 3.75 16.12
C PRO A 38 -1.84 3.59 16.05
N GLN A 39 -2.52 4.42 15.27
CA GLN A 39 -3.97 4.36 15.10
C GLN A 39 -4.35 3.16 14.21
N LEU A 40 -3.61 2.94 13.11
CA LEU A 40 -3.76 1.77 12.25
C LEU A 40 -3.56 0.45 13.03
N ASN A 41 -2.54 0.40 13.90
CA ASN A 41 -2.33 -0.67 14.88
C ASN A 41 -3.60 -0.97 15.67
N LYS A 42 -4.14 0.06 16.33
CA LYS A 42 -5.33 -0.07 17.18
C LYS A 42 -6.55 -0.57 16.40
N LEU A 43 -6.77 -0.07 15.18
CA LEU A 43 -7.88 -0.52 14.34
C LEU A 43 -7.76 -1.99 13.97
N ALA A 44 -6.55 -2.45 13.69
CA ALA A 44 -6.29 -3.85 13.40
C ALA A 44 -6.44 -4.76 14.61
N ASP A 45 -5.91 -4.36 15.76
CA ASP A 45 -6.02 -5.11 17.02
C ASP A 45 -7.49 -5.25 17.45
N GLN A 46 -8.33 -4.27 17.11
CA GLN A 46 -9.78 -4.30 17.31
C GLN A 46 -10.53 -5.11 16.24
N GLY A 47 -9.86 -5.61 15.20
CA GLY A 47 -10.49 -6.28 14.05
C GLY A 47 -11.34 -5.36 13.18
N LYS A 48 -11.25 -4.04 13.33
CA LYS A 48 -11.96 -3.05 12.50
C LYS A 48 -11.42 -2.99 11.08
N ILE A 49 -10.13 -3.27 10.92
CA ILE A 49 -9.48 -3.46 9.61
C ILE A 49 -8.75 -4.80 9.61
N ASN A 50 -8.70 -5.45 8.45
CA ASN A 50 -7.97 -6.71 8.32
C ASN A 50 -6.46 -6.46 8.35
N MET A 51 -5.98 -5.67 7.38
CA MET A 51 -4.56 -5.39 7.22
C MET A 51 -4.36 -4.01 6.59
N ALA A 52 -3.31 -3.30 6.99
CA ALA A 52 -2.84 -2.12 6.29
C ALA A 52 -1.33 -2.16 6.15
N LYS A 53 -0.83 -1.71 4.99
CA LYS A 53 0.60 -1.63 4.65
C LYS A 53 0.86 -0.27 4.03
N PHE A 54 1.90 0.43 4.43
CA PHE A 54 2.41 1.53 3.63
C PHE A 54 3.82 1.24 3.09
N ALA A 55 4.17 1.85 1.96
CA ALA A 55 5.52 1.80 1.43
C ALA A 55 6.26 3.09 1.82
N ASN A 56 7.30 2.97 2.64
CA ASN A 56 8.14 4.10 2.99
C ASN A 56 8.99 4.51 1.79
N LYS A 57 8.64 5.64 1.17
CA LYS A 57 9.45 6.25 0.11
C LYS A 57 10.76 6.77 0.69
N ASN A 58 11.86 6.05 0.45
CA ASN A 58 13.21 6.54 0.72
C ASN A 58 13.93 6.77 -0.62
N PRO A 59 14.20 8.01 -1.04
CA PRO A 59 14.80 8.30 -2.34
C PRO A 59 16.11 7.56 -2.64
N ARG A 60 16.88 7.16 -1.61
CA ARG A 60 18.14 6.43 -1.77
C ARG A 60 17.96 4.93 -2.08
N HIS A 61 16.81 4.36 -1.71
CA HIS A 61 16.59 2.91 -1.75
C HIS A 61 15.21 2.52 -2.33
N ASP A 62 14.44 3.48 -2.83
CA ASP A 62 13.13 3.22 -3.42
C ASP A 62 13.29 2.53 -4.78
N PRO A 63 12.72 1.33 -4.98
CA PRO A 63 12.78 0.64 -6.28
C PRO A 63 11.94 1.33 -7.36
N CYS A 64 11.01 2.20 -6.96
CA CYS A 64 10.09 2.92 -7.83
C CYS A 64 10.15 4.44 -7.57
N PRO A 65 11.33 5.07 -7.71
CA PRO A 65 11.55 6.47 -7.30
C PRO A 65 10.75 7.48 -8.14
N TYR A 66 10.18 7.05 -9.28
CA TYR A 66 9.28 7.83 -10.12
C TYR A 66 7.87 7.99 -9.52
N ILE A 67 7.48 7.16 -8.55
CA ILE A 67 6.24 7.35 -7.79
C ILE A 67 6.54 8.40 -6.71
N LYS A 68 5.91 9.58 -6.82
CA LYS A 68 6.20 10.76 -5.99
C LYS A 68 5.68 10.66 -4.56
N HIS A 69 4.53 10.03 -4.38
CA HIS A 69 3.87 9.91 -3.09
C HIS A 69 4.15 8.55 -2.44
N SER A 70 4.14 8.52 -1.11
CA SER A 70 4.01 7.26 -0.40
C SER A 70 2.58 6.77 -0.57
N VAL A 71 2.41 5.46 -0.46
CA VAL A 71 1.10 4.82 -0.59
C VAL A 71 0.82 4.01 0.66
N LEU A 72 -0.36 4.21 1.24
CA LEU A 72 -0.97 3.35 2.25
C LEU A 72 -2.03 2.49 1.56
N CYS A 73 -1.93 1.18 1.72
CA CYS A 73 -2.86 0.18 1.25
C CYS A 73 -3.62 -0.39 2.45
N VAL A 74 -4.95 -0.28 2.47
CA VAL A 74 -5.81 -0.92 3.48
C VAL A 74 -6.57 -2.05 2.80
N TYR A 75 -6.31 -3.28 3.22
CA TYR A 75 -6.81 -4.48 2.58
C TYR A 75 -8.17 -4.90 3.13
N THR A 76 -8.99 -5.46 2.24
CA THR A 76 -10.34 -5.93 2.56
C THR A 76 -10.52 -7.38 2.13
N HIS A 77 -11.35 -8.13 2.85
CA HIS A 77 -11.77 -9.48 2.45
C HIS A 77 -12.93 -9.45 1.45
N ILE A 78 -13.74 -8.39 1.50
CA ILE A 78 -14.85 -8.14 0.59
C ILE A 78 -14.40 -7.06 -0.42
N PRO A 79 -14.64 -7.25 -1.73
CA PRO A 79 -14.36 -6.22 -2.72
C PRO A 79 -15.06 -4.91 -2.38
N ARG A 80 -14.31 -3.80 -2.34
CA ARG A 80 -14.83 -2.45 -2.07
C ARG A 80 -15.66 -2.37 -0.78
N ASP A 81 -15.15 -2.95 0.30
CA ASP A 81 -15.82 -2.85 1.60
C ASP A 81 -15.87 -1.39 2.07
N GLU A 82 -17.04 -0.78 1.94
CA GLU A 82 -17.28 0.63 2.26
C GLU A 82 -17.22 0.88 3.77
N LYS A 83 -17.48 -0.14 4.61
CA LYS A 83 -17.36 0.00 6.07
C LYS A 83 -15.91 0.28 6.44
N VAL A 84 -14.97 -0.45 5.84
CA VAL A 84 -13.54 -0.21 6.05
C VAL A 84 -13.15 1.20 5.60
N ARG A 85 -13.64 1.63 4.44
CA ARG A 85 -13.37 2.98 3.93
C ARG A 85 -13.91 4.08 4.86
N GLN A 86 -15.11 3.91 5.39
CA GLN A 86 -15.73 4.83 6.34
C GLN A 86 -14.98 4.86 7.68
N ILE A 87 -14.55 3.70 8.20
CA ILE A 87 -13.69 3.62 9.39
C ILE A 87 -12.39 4.41 9.19
N ILE A 88 -11.73 4.25 8.04
CA ILE A 88 -10.49 4.97 7.75
C ILE A 88 -10.74 6.50 7.66
N LYS A 89 -11.89 6.92 7.12
CA LYS A 89 -12.28 8.33 7.11
C LYS A 89 -12.47 8.88 8.51
N ASP A 90 -13.25 8.18 9.33
CA ASP A 90 -13.66 8.69 10.64
C ASP A 90 -12.53 8.65 11.65
N GLU A 91 -11.68 7.62 11.61
CA GLU A 91 -10.63 7.40 12.60
C GLU A 91 -9.30 8.06 12.20
N LEU A 92 -9.00 8.17 10.90
CA LEU A 92 -7.70 8.67 10.41
C LEU A 92 -7.81 9.94 9.56
N GLY A 93 -9.03 10.41 9.25
CA GLY A 93 -9.24 11.57 8.38
C GLY A 93 -8.82 11.34 6.92
N LEU A 94 -8.69 10.07 6.49
CA LEU A 94 -8.24 9.73 5.14
C LEU A 94 -9.41 9.30 4.25
N TRP A 95 -9.40 9.77 3.00
CA TRP A 95 -10.37 9.36 1.99
C TRP A 95 -9.68 8.93 0.70
N SER A 96 -10.25 7.96 0.01
CA SER A 96 -9.81 7.53 -1.31
C SER A 96 -10.95 6.91 -2.09
N ASP A 97 -11.06 7.23 -3.38
CA ASP A 97 -11.93 6.55 -4.35
C ASP A 97 -11.21 5.40 -5.08
N ILE A 98 -9.91 5.20 -4.77
CA ILE A 98 -9.05 4.24 -5.45
C ILE A 98 -9.13 2.91 -4.71
N TYR A 99 -9.81 1.95 -5.33
CA TYR A 99 -9.79 0.54 -4.94
C TYR A 99 -9.11 -0.30 -6.01
N LYS A 100 -8.26 -1.25 -5.60
CA LYS A 100 -7.60 -2.18 -6.51
C LYS A 100 -7.76 -3.61 -6.03
N THR A 101 -8.23 -4.50 -6.91
CA THR A 101 -8.27 -5.94 -6.61
C THR A 101 -6.88 -6.55 -6.66
N GLU A 102 -6.70 -7.73 -6.06
CA GLU A 102 -5.45 -8.48 -6.20
C GLU A 102 -5.19 -8.90 -7.65
N GLU A 103 -6.24 -9.34 -8.37
CA GLU A 103 -6.12 -9.69 -9.79
C GLU A 103 -5.65 -8.50 -10.64
N GLN A 104 -6.23 -7.32 -10.42
CA GLN A 104 -5.80 -6.10 -11.10
C GLN A 104 -4.35 -5.76 -10.74
N SER A 105 -3.98 -5.83 -9.45
CA SER A 105 -2.61 -5.59 -9.01
C SER A 105 -1.62 -6.52 -9.73
N ASN A 106 -1.93 -7.82 -9.79
CA ASN A 106 -1.09 -8.81 -10.47
C ASN A 106 -0.98 -8.55 -11.97
N ARG A 107 -2.09 -8.18 -12.63
CA ARG A 107 -2.09 -7.85 -14.06
C ARG A 107 -1.25 -6.60 -14.39
N GLU A 108 -1.23 -5.61 -13.50
CA GLU A 108 -0.50 -4.36 -13.75
C GLU A 108 1.01 -4.48 -13.48
N TRP A 109 1.43 -5.41 -12.63
CA TRP A 109 2.83 -5.62 -12.24
C TRP A 109 3.54 -6.79 -12.94
N ARG A 110 2.81 -7.68 -13.62
CA ARG A 110 3.42 -8.71 -14.49
C ARG A 110 4.03 -8.07 -15.76
N PRO A 111 4.95 -8.75 -16.47
CA PRO A 111 5.46 -8.28 -17.77
C PRO A 111 4.34 -7.87 -18.73
N GLY A 112 4.48 -6.71 -19.38
CA GLY A 112 3.43 -6.10 -20.22
C GLY A 112 2.35 -5.31 -19.45
N GLY A 113 2.36 -5.34 -18.12
CA GLY A 113 1.49 -4.54 -17.27
C GLY A 113 1.98 -3.09 -17.14
N VAL A 114 1.05 -2.15 -16.96
CA VAL A 114 1.36 -0.70 -16.96
C VAL A 114 2.44 -0.30 -15.94
N HIS A 115 2.42 -0.84 -14.72
CA HIS A 115 3.41 -0.49 -13.70
C HIS A 115 4.74 -1.17 -13.96
N PHE A 116 4.72 -2.40 -14.50
CA PHE A 116 5.94 -3.08 -14.92
C PHE A 116 6.64 -2.31 -16.05
N GLU A 117 5.91 -1.88 -17.07
CA GLU A 117 6.49 -1.13 -18.20
C GLU A 117 7.05 0.23 -17.76
N GLN A 118 6.39 0.91 -16.82
CA GLN A 118 6.92 2.14 -16.23
C GLN A 118 8.21 1.89 -15.45
N TYR A 119 8.23 0.83 -14.63
CA TYR A 119 9.41 0.40 -13.89
C TYR A 119 10.57 0.10 -14.84
N ALA A 120 10.33 -0.75 -15.85
CA ALA A 120 11.33 -1.16 -16.82
C ALA A 120 11.87 0.04 -17.60
N ARG A 121 11.00 0.95 -18.06
CA ARG A 121 11.39 2.18 -18.77
C ARG A 121 12.27 3.08 -17.92
N TYR A 122 11.89 3.30 -16.66
CA TYR A 122 12.67 4.15 -15.75
C TYR A 122 14.10 3.62 -15.59
N TRP A 123 14.24 2.33 -15.28
CA TRP A 123 15.54 1.72 -15.04
C TRP A 123 16.36 1.55 -16.32
N LYS A 124 15.72 1.29 -17.47
CA LYS A 124 16.39 1.30 -18.78
C LYS A 124 17.02 2.68 -19.08
N ASN A 125 16.27 3.76 -18.82
CA ASN A 125 16.77 5.11 -19.07
C ASN A 125 17.85 5.54 -18.08
N LYS A 126 17.82 5.03 -16.84
CA LYS A 126 18.81 5.37 -15.80
C LYS A 126 20.13 4.61 -15.92
N ARG A 127 20.13 3.40 -16.47
CA ARG A 127 21.34 2.58 -16.60
C ARG A 127 22.17 2.89 -17.84
N GLY A 128 21.69 3.78 -18.73
CA GLY A 128 22.17 3.78 -20.10
C GLY A 128 21.81 2.44 -20.76
N PHE A 129 21.89 2.37 -22.08
CA PHE A 129 21.86 1.08 -22.74
C PHE A 129 22.95 0.17 -22.15
N LEU A 130 22.59 -1.10 -21.89
CA LEU A 130 23.58 -2.19 -21.92
C LEU A 130 24.18 -2.24 -23.33
#